data_AF-A0A0Q6JSF0-F1
#
_entry.id   AF-A0A0Q6JSF0-F1
#
_cell.length_a   1.000
_cell.length_b   1.000
_cell.length_c   1.000
_cell.angle_alpha   90.00
_cell.angle_beta   90.00
_cell.angle_gamma   90.00
#
_symmetry.space_group_name_H-M   'P 1'
#
loop_
_entity.id
_entity.type
_entity.pdbx_description
1 polymer ?
#
loop_
_entity_poly.entity_id
_entity_poly.type
_entity_poly.pdbx_seq_one_letter_code
_entity_poly.pdbx_strand_id
1 'polypeptide(L)'
;MRALDSHLLRTGVASFWNYSGRLVGLGWTFALIHTLGIGSYGQYAVAVATAAIVNAGIDNAFYVRSLRLDEARYERERCARVLFGSVVAVVGVVAFTASFVVGFAVIVAAGELLFNTWKSHLLREGRPDVAMRFDAVRQITSIVLGATYLYAVEAPSLSTAAALYLLPYLVVAAACLRYVPGRTPAAPGGPKEFALLSFEALAAALYAQGDVVVIGWVAGDEVAGYYSVALVAALAISTIGQNYANTYLEKIRAVGGHVSGAPALRDVVKVGLLTGGSMAVIGVGILVWGGADYTGHITLILSLFVVARAINHSFIVVLFVQKRDALRVKATVAVAVAKLAALALLVGPLGGYGAAVACVVCEAALLFVYHRAVHGAASSSIREPLHDRATR
;
A
#
# COMPACT_ATOMS: atom_id res chain seq x y z
N MET A 1 6.44 4.35 -35.35
CA MET A 1 7.49 4.30 -34.32
C MET A 1 7.49 5.46 -33.31
N ARG A 2 6.74 6.57 -33.47
CA ARG A 2 6.76 7.72 -32.52
C ARG A 2 5.89 7.61 -31.24
N ALA A 3 4.99 6.63 -31.13
CA ALA A 3 4.05 6.53 -29.99
C ALA A 3 4.62 5.72 -28.80
N LEU A 4 5.40 4.67 -29.08
CA LEU A 4 6.01 3.79 -28.06
C LEU A 4 6.99 4.54 -27.14
N ASP A 5 7.75 5.51 -27.67
CA ASP A 5 8.70 6.32 -26.88
C ASP A 5 7.99 7.22 -25.84
N SER A 6 6.77 7.70 -26.13
CA SER A 6 6.04 8.60 -25.23
C SER A 6 5.45 7.89 -24.01
N HIS A 7 5.04 6.62 -24.16
CA HIS A 7 4.46 5.83 -23.07
C HIS A 7 5.55 5.33 -22.12
N LEU A 8 6.67 4.86 -22.65
CA LEU A 8 7.83 4.45 -21.84
C LEU A 8 8.41 5.62 -21.04
N LEU A 9 8.51 6.80 -21.67
CA LEU A 9 8.95 8.01 -20.99
C LEU A 9 7.99 8.41 -19.85
N ARG A 10 6.67 8.39 -20.09
CA ARG A 10 5.66 8.71 -19.05
C ARG A 10 5.70 7.73 -17.89
N THR A 11 5.86 6.43 -18.18
CA THR A 11 6.01 5.40 -17.14
C THR A 11 7.29 5.63 -16.34
N GLY A 12 8.43 5.90 -17.00
CA GLY A 12 9.69 6.20 -16.32
C GLY A 12 9.60 7.43 -15.41
N VAL A 13 8.96 8.50 -15.88
CA VAL A 13 8.73 9.71 -15.08
C VAL A 13 7.79 9.44 -13.89
N ALA A 14 6.70 8.67 -14.10
CA ALA A 14 5.80 8.29 -13.01
C ALA A 14 6.51 7.45 -11.94
N SER A 15 7.35 6.49 -12.35
CA SER A 15 8.16 5.70 -11.44
C SER A 15 9.16 6.56 -10.67
N PHE A 16 9.86 7.47 -11.35
CA PHE A 16 10.78 8.41 -10.72
C PHE A 16 10.09 9.19 -9.60
N TRP A 17 8.93 9.81 -9.87
CA TRP A 17 8.18 10.55 -8.85
C TRP A 17 7.77 9.69 -7.66
N ASN A 18 7.32 8.45 -7.90
CA ASN A 18 6.94 7.52 -6.84
C ASN A 18 8.15 7.19 -5.93
N TYR A 19 9.30 6.91 -6.53
CA TYR A 19 10.52 6.59 -5.78
C TYR A 19 11.09 7.79 -5.03
N SER A 20 11.09 8.97 -5.63
CA SER A 20 11.50 10.21 -4.96
C SER A 20 10.63 10.48 -3.74
N GLY A 21 9.30 10.34 -3.85
CA GLY A 21 8.39 10.48 -2.72
C GLY A 21 8.71 9.52 -1.57
N ARG A 22 8.95 8.24 -1.89
CA ARG A 22 9.34 7.23 -0.89
C ARG A 22 10.67 7.54 -0.21
N LEU A 23 11.68 7.99 -0.97
CA LEU A 23 12.98 8.37 -0.44
C LEU A 23 12.86 9.55 0.55
N VAL A 24 12.11 10.57 0.20
CA VAL A 24 11.85 11.71 1.08
C VAL A 24 11.05 11.27 2.32
N GLY A 25 10.13 10.31 2.15
CA GLY A 25 9.44 9.64 3.26
C GLY A 25 10.39 8.99 4.27
N LEU A 26 11.48 8.36 3.84
CA LEU A 26 12.51 7.86 4.76
C LEU A 26 13.24 8.99 5.49
N GLY A 27 13.49 10.11 4.81
CA GLY A 27 14.02 11.32 5.44
C GLY A 27 13.11 11.86 6.54
N TRP A 28 11.78 11.80 6.35
CA TRP A 28 10.81 12.16 7.37
C TRP A 28 10.84 11.22 8.58
N THR A 29 10.89 9.91 8.35
CA THR A 29 11.09 8.92 9.42
C THR A 29 12.35 9.21 10.23
N PHE A 30 13.47 9.49 9.55
CA PHE A 30 14.71 9.85 10.22
C PHE A 30 14.58 11.14 11.04
N ALA A 31 13.97 12.19 10.48
CA ALA A 31 13.77 13.45 11.19
C ALA A 31 12.96 13.25 12.48
N LEU A 32 11.83 12.53 12.41
CA LEU A 32 11.01 12.24 13.58
C LEU A 32 11.79 11.48 14.66
N ILE A 33 12.49 10.41 14.30
CA ILE A 33 13.25 9.59 15.26
C ILE A 33 14.39 10.41 15.86
N HIS A 34 15.08 11.22 15.06
CA HIS A 34 16.21 12.01 15.51
C HIS A 34 15.80 13.11 16.51
N THR A 35 14.68 13.81 16.26
CA THR A 35 14.27 14.95 17.10
C THR A 35 13.32 14.57 18.23
N LEU A 36 12.45 13.57 18.04
CA LEU A 36 11.40 13.19 19.00
C LEU A 36 11.57 11.78 19.58
N GLY A 37 12.47 10.97 19.04
CA GLY A 37 12.68 9.59 19.46
C GLY A 37 11.73 8.59 18.80
N ILE A 38 12.03 7.30 19.03
CA ILE A 38 11.34 6.19 18.37
C ILE A 38 9.88 6.03 18.81
N GLY A 39 9.54 6.38 20.06
CA GLY A 39 8.17 6.33 20.57
C GLY A 39 7.23 7.27 19.82
N SER A 40 7.64 8.53 19.59
CA SER A 40 6.86 9.48 18.79
C SER A 40 6.74 9.04 17.33
N TYR A 41 7.79 8.46 16.74
CA TYR A 41 7.67 7.84 15.43
C TYR A 41 6.67 6.67 15.43
N GLY A 42 6.65 5.86 16.49
CA GLY A 42 5.68 4.80 16.70
C GLY A 42 4.23 5.28 16.71
N GLN A 43 3.93 6.33 17.48
CA GLN A 43 2.61 6.97 17.48
C GLN A 43 2.21 7.45 16.08
N TYR A 44 3.13 8.11 15.37
CA TYR A 44 2.92 8.53 14.00
C TYR A 44 2.68 7.34 13.06
N ALA A 45 3.46 6.27 13.17
CA ALA A 45 3.34 5.07 12.36
C ALA A 45 1.99 4.37 12.56
N VAL A 46 1.53 4.26 13.81
CA VAL A 46 0.19 3.75 14.16
C VAL A 46 -0.89 4.62 13.55
N ALA A 47 -0.75 5.95 13.63
CA ALA A 47 -1.70 6.88 13.03
C ALA A 47 -1.75 6.77 11.49
N VAL A 48 -0.59 6.65 10.82
CA VAL A 48 -0.51 6.42 9.37
C VAL A 48 -1.09 5.06 8.96
N ALA A 49 -0.79 3.99 9.71
CA ALA A 49 -1.35 2.67 9.47
C ALA A 49 -2.87 2.68 9.60
N THR A 50 -3.39 3.33 10.64
CA THR A 50 -4.83 3.54 10.85
C THR A 50 -5.43 4.37 9.71
N ALA A 51 -4.76 5.43 9.28
CA ALA A 51 -5.19 6.24 8.13
C ALA A 51 -5.33 5.40 6.86
N ALA A 52 -4.35 4.54 6.57
CA ALA A 52 -4.37 3.68 5.39
C ALA A 52 -5.56 2.70 5.41
N ILE A 53 -5.87 2.13 6.59
CA ILE A 53 -7.02 1.23 6.78
C ILE A 53 -8.33 1.98 6.57
N VAL A 54 -8.50 3.14 7.22
CA VAL A 54 -9.71 3.98 7.10
C VAL A 54 -9.90 4.42 5.65
N ASN A 55 -8.84 4.97 5.02
CA ASN A 55 -8.87 5.44 3.63
C ASN A 55 -9.29 4.32 2.67
N ALA A 56 -8.72 3.12 2.81
CA ALA A 56 -9.07 1.98 1.96
C ALA A 56 -10.57 1.64 2.03
N GLY A 57 -11.17 1.70 3.22
CA GLY A 57 -12.60 1.44 3.40
C GLY A 57 -13.50 2.51 2.77
N ILE A 58 -13.11 3.79 2.82
CA ILE A 58 -13.97 4.90 2.39
C ILE A 58 -13.75 5.33 0.92
N ASP A 59 -12.57 5.08 0.37
CA ASP A 59 -12.15 5.67 -0.91
C ASP A 59 -12.27 4.71 -2.10
N ASN A 60 -12.07 3.41 -1.87
CA ASN A 60 -11.86 2.44 -2.94
C ASN A 60 -13.05 2.35 -3.92
N ALA A 61 -14.28 2.41 -3.41
CA ALA A 61 -15.48 2.35 -4.24
C ALA A 61 -15.55 3.53 -5.24
N PHE A 62 -15.20 4.74 -4.81
CA PHE A 62 -15.14 5.89 -5.69
C PHE A 62 -14.00 5.77 -6.70
N TYR A 63 -12.83 5.31 -6.26
CA TYR A 63 -11.66 5.15 -7.13
C TYR A 63 -11.94 4.17 -8.28
N VAL A 64 -12.37 2.94 -7.98
CA VAL A 64 -12.61 1.90 -8.99
C VAL A 64 -13.65 2.33 -10.02
N ARG A 65 -14.74 2.96 -9.56
CA ARG A 65 -15.82 3.41 -10.42
C ARG A 65 -15.43 4.63 -11.26
N SER A 66 -14.60 5.51 -10.72
CA SER A 66 -14.12 6.70 -11.46
C SER A 66 -13.40 6.34 -12.76
N LEU A 67 -12.93 5.12 -12.97
CA LEU A 67 -12.29 4.69 -14.21
C LEU A 67 -13.27 4.13 -15.26
N ARG A 68 -14.52 3.86 -14.89
CA ARG A 68 -15.49 3.11 -15.71
C ARG A 68 -16.74 3.91 -16.07
N LEU A 69 -17.05 4.95 -15.30
CA LEU A 69 -18.28 5.72 -15.45
C LEU A 69 -18.21 6.73 -16.58
N ASP A 70 -19.39 6.98 -17.17
CA ASP A 70 -19.67 8.13 -18.01
C ASP A 70 -19.43 9.45 -17.25
N GLU A 71 -19.21 10.53 -17.99
CA GLU A 71 -18.79 11.81 -17.40
C GLU A 71 -19.85 12.38 -16.45
N ALA A 72 -21.14 12.33 -16.83
CA ALA A 72 -22.22 12.85 -16.01
C ALA A 72 -22.32 12.13 -14.66
N ARG A 73 -22.23 10.79 -14.65
CA ARG A 73 -22.23 10.03 -13.38
C ARG A 73 -20.95 10.26 -12.57
N TYR A 74 -19.80 10.31 -13.24
CA TYR A 74 -18.51 10.59 -12.60
C TYR A 74 -18.54 11.94 -11.87
N GLU A 75 -19.05 13.01 -12.49
CA GLU A 75 -19.14 14.32 -11.86
C GLU A 75 -20.03 14.34 -10.60
N ARG A 76 -21.14 13.60 -10.62
CA ARG A 76 -22.05 13.49 -9.47
C ARG A 76 -21.44 12.70 -8.32
N GLU A 77 -20.78 11.58 -8.60
CA GLU A 77 -20.06 10.78 -7.60
C GLU A 77 -18.84 11.57 -7.06
N ARG A 78 -18.17 12.34 -7.91
CA ARG A 78 -17.09 13.27 -7.51
C ARG A 78 -17.59 14.34 -6.55
N CYS A 79 -18.74 14.96 -6.82
CA CYS A 79 -19.37 15.92 -5.92
C CYS A 79 -19.68 15.29 -4.54
N ALA A 80 -20.28 14.09 -4.51
CA ALA A 80 -20.56 13.39 -3.26
C ALA A 80 -19.28 13.05 -2.48
N ARG A 81 -18.22 12.62 -3.17
CA ARG A 81 -16.90 12.34 -2.56
C ARG A 81 -16.29 13.58 -1.92
N VAL A 82 -16.41 14.76 -2.55
CA VAL A 82 -15.95 16.03 -1.94
C VAL A 82 -16.72 16.35 -0.66
N LEU A 83 -18.05 16.28 -0.70
CA LEU A 83 -18.89 16.57 0.47
C LEU A 83 -18.58 15.60 1.62
N PHE A 84 -18.57 14.30 1.33
CA PHE A 84 -18.24 13.27 2.31
C PHE A 84 -16.83 13.46 2.88
N GLY A 85 -15.82 13.63 2.02
CA GLY A 85 -14.44 13.88 2.45
C GLY A 85 -14.29 15.12 3.32
N SER A 86 -15.02 16.19 3.01
CA SER A 86 -15.00 17.43 3.80
C SER A 86 -15.58 17.22 5.20
N VAL A 87 -16.70 16.48 5.31
CA VAL A 87 -17.28 16.13 6.62
C VAL A 87 -16.33 15.25 7.42
N VAL A 88 -15.74 14.23 6.81
CA VAL A 88 -14.75 13.35 7.48
C VAL A 88 -13.53 14.16 7.92
N ALA A 89 -13.06 15.12 7.13
CA ALA A 89 -11.96 16.01 7.53
C ALA A 89 -12.29 16.84 8.78
N VAL A 90 -13.51 17.42 8.85
CA VAL A 90 -13.96 18.17 10.03
C VAL A 90 -14.03 17.27 11.27
N VAL A 91 -14.60 16.06 11.14
CA VAL A 91 -14.60 15.06 12.22
C VAL A 91 -13.17 14.73 12.67
N GLY A 92 -12.24 14.60 11.73
CA GLY A 92 -10.83 14.38 12.03
C GLY A 92 -10.19 15.52 12.81
N VAL A 93 -10.47 16.77 12.45
CA VAL A 93 -9.98 17.96 13.19
C VAL A 93 -10.49 17.97 14.63
N VAL A 94 -11.79 17.68 14.83
CA VAL A 94 -12.36 17.58 16.19
C VAL A 94 -11.75 16.40 16.96
N ALA A 95 -11.58 15.24 16.32
CA ALA A 95 -10.95 14.09 16.96
C ALA A 95 -9.48 14.34 17.30
N PHE A 96 -8.77 15.17 16.53
CA PHE A 96 -7.36 15.52 16.75
C PHE A 96 -7.13 16.25 18.08
N THR A 97 -8.12 17.00 18.57
CA THR A 97 -8.02 17.67 19.87
C THR A 97 -8.16 16.71 21.05
N ALA A 98 -8.73 15.51 20.82
CA ALA A 98 -8.93 14.50 21.86
C ALA A 98 -7.92 13.34 21.76
N SER A 99 -7.53 12.94 20.55
CA SER A 99 -6.59 11.85 20.31
C SER A 99 -5.80 12.14 19.03
N PHE A 100 -4.47 12.29 19.19
CA PHE A 100 -3.55 12.47 18.08
C PHE A 100 -3.72 11.37 17.01
N VAL A 101 -3.68 10.09 17.43
CA VAL A 101 -3.74 8.94 16.51
C VAL A 101 -5.04 8.94 15.72
N VAL A 102 -6.19 9.05 16.40
CA VAL A 102 -7.51 9.01 15.74
C VAL A 102 -7.70 10.21 14.84
N GLY A 103 -7.44 11.42 15.34
CA GLY A 103 -7.60 12.64 14.55
C GLY A 103 -6.69 12.66 13.34
N PHE A 104 -5.41 12.36 13.52
CA PHE A 104 -4.44 12.36 12.42
C PHE A 104 -4.85 11.32 11.36
N ALA A 105 -5.23 10.11 11.79
CA ALA A 105 -5.65 9.06 10.89
C ALA A 105 -6.87 9.46 10.04
N VAL A 106 -7.88 10.05 10.68
CA VAL A 106 -9.10 10.49 10.00
C VAL A 106 -8.82 11.66 9.05
N ILE A 107 -8.00 12.64 9.45
CA ILE A 107 -7.62 13.76 8.57
C ILE A 107 -6.82 13.28 7.37
N VAL A 108 -5.82 12.39 7.56
CA VAL A 108 -5.05 11.84 6.44
C VAL A 108 -5.96 11.03 5.50
N ALA A 109 -6.86 10.20 6.04
CA ALA A 109 -7.79 9.43 5.21
C ALA A 109 -8.72 10.33 4.40
N ALA A 110 -9.28 11.37 5.01
CA ALA A 110 -10.09 12.37 4.31
C ALA A 110 -9.26 13.15 3.27
N GLY A 111 -8.05 13.53 3.63
CA GLY A 111 -7.11 14.26 2.77
C GLY A 111 -6.74 13.46 1.54
N GLU A 112 -6.38 12.18 1.69
CA GLU A 112 -6.08 11.28 0.58
C GLU A 112 -7.32 11.01 -0.28
N LEU A 113 -8.51 10.86 0.32
CA LEU A 113 -9.77 10.75 -0.43
C LEU A 113 -10.05 12.00 -1.29
N LEU A 114 -9.90 13.20 -0.72
CA LEU A 114 -10.07 14.47 -1.44
C LEU A 114 -8.98 14.67 -2.49
N PHE A 115 -7.76 14.24 -2.21
CA PHE A 115 -6.65 14.34 -3.14
C PHE A 115 -6.80 13.39 -4.33
N ASN A 116 -7.22 12.15 -4.07
CA ASN A 116 -7.62 11.20 -5.10
C ASN A 116 -8.80 11.72 -5.91
N THR A 117 -9.73 12.44 -5.29
CA THR A 117 -10.82 13.14 -6.00
C THR A 117 -10.25 14.16 -6.98
N TRP A 118 -9.32 14.99 -6.52
CA TRP A 118 -8.69 16.03 -7.34
C TRP A 118 -7.95 15.44 -8.55
N LYS A 119 -7.09 14.42 -8.34
CA LYS A 119 -6.28 13.81 -9.42
C LYS A 119 -7.00 12.75 -10.25
N SER A 120 -8.22 12.34 -9.89
CA SER A 120 -8.96 11.27 -10.58
C SER A 120 -9.16 11.52 -12.08
N HIS A 121 -9.35 12.78 -12.50
CA HIS A 121 -9.46 13.13 -13.93
C HIS A 121 -8.16 12.83 -14.71
N LEU A 122 -6.99 13.12 -14.12
CA LEU A 122 -5.69 12.81 -14.72
C LEU A 122 -5.52 11.30 -14.95
N LEU A 123 -6.01 10.49 -14.00
CA LEU A 123 -5.97 9.04 -14.14
C LEU A 123 -6.92 8.53 -15.23
N ARG A 124 -8.12 9.14 -15.36
CA ARG A 124 -9.06 8.87 -16.47
C ARG A 124 -8.46 9.22 -17.83
N GLU A 125 -7.70 10.30 -17.91
CA GLU A 125 -7.03 10.77 -19.12
C GLU A 125 -5.72 10.02 -19.44
N GLY A 126 -5.35 9.02 -18.63
CA GLY A 126 -4.11 8.26 -18.84
C GLY A 126 -2.84 9.09 -18.62
N ARG A 127 -2.88 10.03 -17.66
CA ARG A 127 -1.76 10.89 -17.23
C ARG A 127 -1.23 10.52 -15.84
N PRO A 128 -0.77 9.27 -15.61
CA PRO A 128 -0.22 8.88 -14.31
C PRO A 128 1.09 9.62 -13.98
N ASP A 129 1.82 10.08 -14.98
CA ASP A 129 3.02 10.94 -14.83
C ASP A 129 2.70 12.21 -14.05
N VAL A 130 1.57 12.84 -14.36
CA VAL A 130 1.12 14.08 -13.70
C VAL A 130 0.54 13.76 -12.33
N ALA A 131 -0.28 12.72 -12.21
CA ALA A 131 -0.86 12.31 -10.94
C ALA A 131 0.23 11.98 -9.88
N MET A 132 1.25 11.20 -10.26
CA MET A 132 2.36 10.84 -9.37
C MET A 132 3.25 12.04 -9.04
N ARG A 133 3.39 13.00 -9.95
CA ARG A 133 4.08 14.27 -9.66
C ARG A 133 3.36 15.05 -8.56
N PHE A 134 2.04 15.17 -8.64
CA PHE A 134 1.27 15.83 -7.57
C PHE A 134 1.40 15.08 -6.24
N ASP A 135 1.38 13.74 -6.25
CA ASP A 135 1.64 12.93 -5.05
C ASP A 135 2.99 13.25 -4.42
N ALA A 136 4.06 13.26 -5.23
CA ALA A 136 5.40 13.59 -4.76
C ALA A 136 5.48 15.03 -4.23
N VAL A 137 4.92 16.01 -4.95
CA VAL A 137 4.93 17.42 -4.52
C VAL A 137 4.20 17.60 -3.20
N ARG A 138 3.00 17.00 -3.05
CA ARG A 138 2.25 17.02 -1.79
C ARG A 138 3.09 16.42 -0.66
N GLN A 139 3.64 15.23 -0.86
CA GLN A 139 4.43 14.53 0.16
C GLN A 139 5.69 15.31 0.55
N ILE A 140 6.44 15.83 -0.43
CA ILE A 140 7.63 16.65 -0.19
C ILE A 140 7.25 17.90 0.60
N THR A 141 6.16 18.58 0.23
CA THR A 141 5.71 19.79 0.90
C THR A 141 5.32 19.50 2.35
N SER A 142 4.55 18.43 2.59
CA SER A 142 4.19 17.96 3.94
C SER A 142 5.44 17.70 4.79
N ILE A 143 6.44 17.02 4.23
CA ILE A 143 7.67 16.67 4.94
C ILE A 143 8.52 17.90 5.21
N VAL A 144 8.68 18.80 4.24
CA VAL A 144 9.44 20.05 4.42
C VAL A 144 8.82 20.91 5.51
N LEU A 145 7.49 21.07 5.52
CA LEU A 145 6.80 21.85 6.56
C LEU A 145 6.98 21.24 7.96
N GLY A 146 6.76 19.94 8.09
CA GLY A 146 6.95 19.24 9.37
C GLY A 146 8.40 19.26 9.83
N ALA A 147 9.35 18.92 8.96
CA ALA A 147 10.77 18.83 9.29
C ALA A 147 11.36 20.21 9.63
N THR A 148 10.97 21.27 8.90
CA THR A 148 11.41 22.63 9.22
C THR A 148 11.04 22.99 10.65
N TYR A 149 9.81 22.69 11.08
CA TYR A 149 9.41 22.91 12.47
C TYR A 149 10.21 22.07 13.47
N LEU A 150 10.43 20.78 13.19
CA LEU A 150 11.20 19.89 14.07
C LEU A 150 12.62 20.41 14.33
N TYR A 151 13.26 21.04 13.34
CA TYR A 151 14.63 21.55 13.48
C TYR A 151 14.71 23.04 13.85
N ALA A 152 13.63 23.81 13.70
CA ALA A 152 13.61 25.24 14.00
C ALA A 152 13.17 25.58 15.43
N VAL A 153 12.58 24.63 16.16
CA VAL A 153 12.04 24.83 17.50
C VAL A 153 12.80 23.99 18.52
N GLU A 154 13.14 24.58 19.67
CA GLU A 154 13.96 23.93 20.71
C GLU A 154 13.24 22.74 21.37
N ALA A 155 11.93 22.83 21.56
CA ALA A 155 11.10 21.78 22.13
C ALA A 155 9.95 21.42 21.17
N PRO A 156 10.24 20.71 20.07
CA PRO A 156 9.24 20.37 19.08
C PRO A 156 8.28 19.30 19.62
N SER A 157 7.03 19.32 19.16
CA SER A 157 6.03 18.28 19.48
C SER A 157 5.57 17.53 18.23
N LEU A 158 5.23 16.25 18.41
CA LEU A 158 4.71 15.41 17.32
C LEU A 158 3.43 15.99 16.71
N SER A 159 2.48 16.39 17.56
CA SER A 159 1.17 16.90 17.13
C SER A 159 1.31 18.15 16.26
N THR A 160 2.20 19.08 16.61
CA THR A 160 2.42 20.29 15.81
C THR A 160 3.12 19.97 14.50
N ALA A 161 4.17 19.15 14.52
CA ALA A 161 4.87 18.73 13.31
C ALA A 161 3.93 18.02 12.33
N ALA A 162 3.05 17.16 12.86
CA ALA A 162 2.03 16.46 12.12
C ALA A 162 0.92 17.41 11.59
N ALA A 163 0.48 18.39 12.37
CA ALA A 163 -0.48 19.39 11.89
C ALA A 163 0.08 20.19 10.70
N LEU A 164 1.36 20.57 10.76
CA LEU A 164 2.07 21.20 9.65
C LEU A 164 2.19 20.27 8.43
N TYR A 165 2.49 18.99 8.67
CA TYR A 165 2.50 17.96 7.63
C TYR A 165 1.13 17.85 6.91
N LEU A 166 0.02 18.10 7.60
CA LEU A 166 -1.33 18.02 7.04
C LEU A 166 -1.76 19.26 6.24
N LEU A 167 -1.06 20.40 6.35
CA LEU A 167 -1.45 21.65 5.69
C LEU A 167 -1.70 21.53 4.17
N PRO A 168 -0.91 20.77 3.39
CA PRO A 168 -1.21 20.59 1.97
C PRO A 168 -2.58 19.96 1.69
N TYR A 169 -3.12 19.14 2.60
CA TYR A 169 -4.47 18.59 2.46
C TYR A 169 -5.56 19.65 2.61
N LEU A 170 -5.35 20.70 3.39
CA LEU A 170 -6.29 21.82 3.48
C LEU A 170 -6.38 22.57 2.15
N VAL A 171 -5.24 22.76 1.48
CA VAL A 171 -5.20 23.37 0.14
C VAL A 171 -5.95 22.50 -0.87
N VAL A 172 -5.74 21.18 -0.82
CA VAL A 172 -6.46 20.22 -1.67
C VAL A 172 -7.95 20.23 -1.39
N ALA A 173 -8.36 20.26 -0.12
CA ALA A 173 -9.77 20.31 0.28
C ALA A 173 -10.45 21.57 -0.28
N ALA A 174 -9.83 22.74 -0.10
CA ALA A 174 -10.31 23.99 -0.66
C ALA A 174 -10.43 23.95 -2.19
N ALA A 175 -9.42 23.40 -2.88
CA ALA A 175 -9.43 23.24 -4.32
C ALA A 175 -10.55 22.30 -4.80
N CYS A 176 -10.90 21.28 -4.02
CA CYS A 176 -11.98 20.34 -4.34
C CYS A 176 -13.39 20.95 -4.20
N LEU A 177 -13.58 21.99 -3.40
CA LEU A 177 -14.89 22.64 -3.23
C LEU A 177 -15.46 23.19 -4.55
N ARG A 178 -14.61 23.51 -5.54
CA ARG A 178 -15.05 23.91 -6.90
C ARG A 178 -15.87 22.83 -7.61
N TYR A 179 -15.81 21.57 -7.16
CA TYR A 179 -16.57 20.48 -7.75
C TYR A 179 -18.02 20.40 -7.23
N VAL A 180 -18.39 21.18 -6.23
CA VAL A 180 -19.72 21.12 -5.60
C VAL A 180 -20.79 21.97 -6.31
N PRO A 181 -20.56 23.26 -6.63
CA PRO A 181 -21.62 24.14 -7.15
C PRO A 181 -22.28 23.59 -8.42
N GLY A 182 -23.61 23.65 -8.46
CA GLY A 182 -24.42 23.25 -9.62
C GLY A 182 -24.52 21.75 -9.89
N ARG A 183 -23.94 20.88 -9.05
CA ARG A 183 -23.96 19.42 -9.22
C ARG A 183 -24.85 18.73 -8.19
N THR A 184 -25.57 17.68 -8.61
CA THR A 184 -26.36 16.84 -7.71
C THR A 184 -25.53 15.64 -7.23
N PRO A 185 -25.20 15.53 -5.93
CA PRO A 185 -24.37 14.44 -5.43
C PRO A 185 -25.04 13.07 -5.66
N ALA A 186 -24.23 12.05 -5.90
CA ALA A 186 -24.69 10.66 -6.03
C ALA A 186 -23.77 9.71 -5.27
N ALA A 187 -24.35 8.72 -4.60
CA ALA A 187 -23.58 7.66 -3.99
C ALA A 187 -22.83 6.81 -5.05
N PRO A 188 -21.66 6.26 -4.69
CA PRO A 188 -20.87 5.38 -5.56
C PRO A 188 -21.60 4.05 -5.78
N GLY A 189 -22.31 3.95 -6.90
CA GLY A 189 -23.08 2.74 -7.26
C GLY A 189 -24.22 2.42 -6.30
N GLY A 190 -24.59 1.14 -6.23
CA GLY A 190 -25.57 0.62 -5.28
C GLY A 190 -24.93 0.23 -3.94
N PRO A 191 -25.71 0.09 -2.85
CA PRO A 191 -25.19 -0.18 -1.51
C PRO A 191 -24.39 -1.50 -1.43
N LYS A 192 -24.83 -2.54 -2.17
CA LYS A 192 -24.10 -3.81 -2.26
C LYS A 192 -22.74 -3.66 -2.94
N GLU A 193 -22.67 -2.89 -4.02
CA GLU A 193 -21.42 -2.69 -4.77
C GLU A 193 -20.43 -1.86 -3.95
N PHE A 194 -20.91 -0.78 -3.32
CA PHE A 194 -20.11 0.03 -2.39
C PHE A 194 -19.52 -0.83 -1.28
N ALA A 195 -20.37 -1.58 -0.57
CA ALA A 195 -19.94 -2.45 0.53
C ALA A 195 -18.88 -3.46 0.05
N LEU A 196 -19.12 -4.13 -1.08
CA LEU A 196 -18.18 -5.13 -1.62
C LEU A 196 -16.80 -4.52 -1.89
N LEU A 197 -16.74 -3.39 -2.61
CA LEU A 197 -15.48 -2.73 -2.96
C LEU A 197 -14.76 -2.17 -1.73
N SER A 198 -15.51 -1.62 -0.78
CA SER A 198 -14.97 -1.10 0.48
C SER A 198 -14.42 -2.22 1.35
N PHE A 199 -15.14 -3.33 1.54
CA PHE A 199 -14.67 -4.45 2.35
C PHE A 199 -13.46 -5.17 1.75
N GLU A 200 -13.40 -5.30 0.42
CA GLU A 200 -12.21 -5.86 -0.25
C GLU A 200 -10.95 -5.02 0.06
N ALA A 201 -11.04 -3.69 -0.13
CA ALA A 201 -9.93 -2.80 0.15
C ALA A 201 -9.59 -2.71 1.63
N LEU A 202 -10.60 -2.71 2.51
CA LEU A 202 -10.41 -2.73 3.95
C LEU A 202 -9.64 -3.99 4.39
N ALA A 203 -10.03 -5.17 3.89
CA ALA A 203 -9.33 -6.42 4.19
C ALA A 203 -7.88 -6.40 3.69
N ALA A 204 -7.63 -5.85 2.50
CA ALA A 204 -6.28 -5.70 1.97
C ALA A 204 -5.43 -4.72 2.80
N ALA A 205 -6.01 -3.61 3.27
CA ALA A 205 -5.32 -2.64 4.10
C ALA A 205 -5.04 -3.17 5.51
N LEU A 206 -6.00 -3.89 6.11
CA LEU A 206 -5.81 -4.60 7.38
C LEU A 206 -4.70 -5.64 7.28
N TYR A 207 -4.63 -6.38 6.18
CA TYR A 207 -3.53 -7.30 5.93
C TYR A 207 -2.18 -6.57 5.88
N ALA A 208 -2.12 -5.43 5.21
CA ALA A 208 -0.88 -4.69 4.97
C ALA A 208 -0.38 -3.89 6.18
N GLN A 209 -1.28 -3.34 7.01
CA GLN A 209 -0.94 -2.36 8.06
C GLN A 209 -1.50 -2.70 9.44
N GLY A 210 -2.32 -3.75 9.56
CA GLY A 210 -2.98 -4.11 10.82
C GLY A 210 -2.01 -4.57 11.91
N ASP A 211 -0.85 -5.10 11.54
CA ASP A 211 0.25 -5.40 12.46
C ASP A 211 0.73 -4.18 13.23
N VAL A 212 1.02 -3.06 12.55
CA VAL A 212 1.49 -1.82 13.20
C VAL A 212 0.44 -1.32 14.21
N VAL A 213 -0.84 -1.37 13.86
CA VAL A 213 -1.94 -0.94 14.74
C VAL A 213 -2.05 -1.85 15.96
N VAL A 214 -2.03 -3.18 15.78
CA VAL A 214 -2.11 -4.13 16.90
C VAL A 214 -0.89 -3.99 17.82
N ILE A 215 0.31 -3.81 17.27
CA ILE A 215 1.52 -3.57 18.07
C ILE A 215 1.40 -2.30 18.89
N GLY A 216 1.01 -1.18 18.27
CA GLY A 216 0.84 0.08 19.00
C GLY A 216 -0.15 -0.03 20.14
N TRP A 217 -1.25 -0.74 19.92
CA TRP A 217 -2.29 -0.95 20.94
C TRP A 217 -1.85 -1.88 22.08
N VAL A 218 -1.12 -2.96 21.76
CA VAL A 218 -0.84 -4.04 22.72
C VAL A 218 0.54 -3.92 23.37
N ALA A 219 1.56 -3.61 22.56
CA ALA A 219 2.97 -3.59 22.98
C ALA A 219 3.52 -2.16 23.15
N GLY A 220 2.76 -1.14 22.76
CA GLY A 220 3.10 0.26 22.95
C GLY A 220 3.86 0.89 21.77
N ASP A 221 4.00 2.22 21.85
CA ASP A 221 4.46 3.04 20.72
C ASP A 221 5.92 2.78 20.34
N GLU A 222 6.83 2.59 21.30
CA GLU A 222 8.23 2.31 20.98
C GLU A 222 8.39 1.02 20.16
N VAL A 223 7.69 -0.05 20.56
CA VAL A 223 7.70 -1.33 19.85
C VAL A 223 7.13 -1.16 18.43
N ALA A 224 6.04 -0.40 18.30
CA ALA A 224 5.47 -0.06 17.00
C ALA A 224 6.43 0.75 16.14
N GLY A 225 7.19 1.68 16.73
CA GLY A 225 8.20 2.48 16.06
C GLY A 225 9.32 1.62 15.48
N TYR A 226 9.97 0.79 16.32
CA TYR A 226 11.03 -0.12 15.87
C TYR A 226 10.55 -1.09 14.79
N TYR A 227 9.37 -1.69 14.99
CA TYR A 227 8.78 -2.59 14.02
C TYR A 227 8.47 -1.89 12.69
N SER A 228 7.90 -0.68 12.74
CA SER A 228 7.51 0.09 11.56
C SER A 228 8.71 0.48 10.71
N VAL A 229 9.86 0.84 11.30
CA VAL A 229 11.10 1.10 10.55
C VAL A 229 11.47 -0.09 9.68
N ALA A 230 11.48 -1.30 10.27
CA ALA A 230 11.79 -2.52 9.55
C ALA A 230 10.72 -2.86 8.49
N LEU A 231 9.43 -2.69 8.82
CA LEU A 231 8.33 -3.00 7.90
C LEU A 231 8.34 -2.09 6.66
N VAL A 232 8.56 -0.78 6.81
CA VAL A 232 8.61 0.16 5.67
C VAL A 232 9.73 -0.21 4.70
N ALA A 233 10.90 -0.56 5.22
CA ALA A 233 12.01 -1.07 4.41
C ALA A 233 11.64 -2.38 3.70
N ALA A 234 11.02 -3.34 4.41
CA ALA A 234 10.57 -4.62 3.83
C ALA A 234 9.58 -4.41 2.67
N LEU A 235 8.59 -3.54 2.86
CA LEU A 235 7.58 -3.22 1.84
C LEU A 235 8.22 -2.52 0.63
N ALA A 236 9.18 -1.61 0.86
CA ALA A 236 9.90 -0.93 -0.21
C ALA A 236 10.73 -1.92 -1.05
N ILE A 237 11.52 -2.77 -0.40
CA ILE A 237 12.38 -3.75 -1.07
C ILE A 237 11.55 -4.81 -1.82
N SER A 238 10.49 -5.35 -1.21
CA SER A 238 9.62 -6.35 -1.85
C SER A 238 8.88 -5.84 -3.09
N THR A 239 8.75 -4.51 -3.27
CA THR A 239 8.17 -3.90 -4.49
C THR A 239 9.00 -4.24 -5.74
N ILE A 240 10.31 -4.54 -5.60
CA ILE A 240 11.19 -4.94 -6.71
C ILE A 240 10.64 -6.19 -7.43
N GLY A 241 10.08 -7.16 -6.69
CA GLY A 241 9.47 -8.36 -7.28
C GLY A 241 8.26 -8.03 -8.17
N GLN A 242 7.44 -7.07 -7.77
CA GLN A 242 6.30 -6.61 -8.58
C GLN A 242 6.76 -5.96 -9.89
N ASN A 243 7.79 -5.12 -9.82
CA ASN A 243 8.34 -4.45 -11.00
C ASN A 243 8.99 -5.44 -11.97
N TYR A 244 9.73 -6.42 -11.45
CA TYR A 244 10.32 -7.47 -12.25
C TYR A 244 9.24 -8.24 -13.03
N ALA A 245 8.14 -8.63 -12.39
CA ALA A 245 7.08 -9.34 -13.08
C ALA A 245 6.32 -8.46 -14.10
N ASN A 246 6.18 -7.17 -13.83
CA ASN A 246 5.58 -6.23 -14.78
C ASN A 246 6.32 -6.16 -16.12
N THR A 247 7.62 -6.47 -16.19
CA THR A 247 8.37 -6.49 -17.46
C THR A 247 7.96 -7.63 -18.39
N TYR A 248 7.25 -8.64 -17.88
CA TYR A 248 6.76 -9.79 -18.66
C TYR A 248 5.29 -9.66 -19.08
N LEU A 249 4.63 -8.55 -18.71
CA LEU A 249 3.19 -8.38 -18.87
C LEU A 249 2.71 -8.52 -20.32
N GLU A 250 3.44 -7.98 -21.28
CA GLU A 250 3.13 -8.11 -22.71
C GLU A 250 3.22 -9.57 -23.18
N LYS A 251 4.29 -10.28 -22.79
CA LYS A 251 4.50 -11.70 -23.13
C LYS A 251 3.40 -12.58 -22.53
N ILE A 252 3.07 -12.38 -21.25
CA ILE A 252 2.01 -13.13 -20.55
C ILE A 252 0.66 -12.91 -21.23
N ARG A 253 0.34 -11.67 -21.65
CA ARG A 253 -0.90 -11.36 -22.37
C ARG A 253 -0.95 -12.00 -23.76
N ALA A 254 0.16 -11.96 -24.50
CA ALA A 254 0.24 -12.53 -25.84
C ALA A 254 -0.07 -14.03 -25.87
N VAL A 255 0.26 -14.76 -24.79
CA VAL A 255 -0.05 -16.19 -24.63
C VAL A 255 -1.29 -16.45 -23.77
N GLY A 256 -2.17 -15.46 -23.60
CA GLY A 256 -3.45 -15.62 -22.90
C GLY A 256 -3.33 -15.96 -21.41
N GLY A 257 -2.24 -15.56 -20.75
CA GLY A 257 -1.99 -15.85 -19.33
C GLY A 257 -1.27 -17.19 -19.07
N HIS A 258 -0.82 -17.87 -20.12
CA HIS A 258 -0.05 -19.11 -19.97
C HIS A 258 1.32 -18.86 -19.31
N VAL A 259 1.76 -19.80 -18.45
CA VAL A 259 3.01 -19.68 -17.67
C VAL A 259 4.27 -19.61 -18.52
N SER A 260 4.20 -20.01 -19.79
CA SER A 260 5.30 -19.91 -20.75
C SER A 260 5.66 -18.47 -21.10
N GLY A 261 4.73 -17.52 -20.95
CA GLY A 261 5.00 -16.09 -21.12
C GLY A 261 5.51 -15.41 -19.84
N ALA A 262 5.42 -16.09 -18.69
CA ALA A 262 5.82 -15.57 -17.38
C ALA A 262 7.35 -15.73 -17.17
N PRO A 263 7.96 -14.97 -16.25
CA PRO A 263 9.35 -15.21 -15.87
C PRO A 263 9.52 -16.64 -15.36
N ALA A 264 10.66 -17.25 -15.69
CA ALA A 264 10.97 -18.59 -15.22
C ALA A 264 10.97 -18.61 -13.68
N LEU A 265 10.40 -19.67 -13.08
CA LEU A 265 10.29 -19.81 -11.62
C LEU A 265 11.65 -19.64 -10.93
N ARG A 266 12.71 -20.18 -11.54
CA ARG A 266 14.09 -20.03 -11.05
C ARG A 266 14.48 -18.56 -10.90
N ASP A 267 14.14 -17.71 -11.87
CA ASP A 267 14.52 -16.30 -11.83
C ASP A 267 13.64 -15.50 -10.88
N VAL A 268 12.35 -15.85 -10.76
CA VAL A 268 11.47 -15.29 -9.71
C VAL A 268 12.02 -15.60 -8.31
N VAL A 269 12.46 -16.84 -8.07
CA VAL A 269 13.08 -17.25 -6.80
C VAL A 269 14.39 -16.51 -6.58
N LYS A 270 15.25 -16.36 -7.60
CA LYS A 270 16.49 -15.57 -7.50
C LYS A 270 16.20 -14.12 -7.09
N VAL A 271 15.21 -13.46 -7.71
CA VAL A 271 14.82 -12.10 -7.33
C VAL A 271 14.37 -12.06 -5.87
N GLY A 272 13.52 -12.99 -5.45
CA GLY A 272 13.10 -13.12 -4.06
C GLY A 272 14.29 -13.24 -3.10
N LEU A 273 15.22 -14.16 -3.36
CA LEU A 273 16.42 -14.37 -2.56
C LEU A 273 17.34 -13.15 -2.54
N LEU A 274 17.51 -12.44 -3.66
CA LEU A 274 18.32 -11.21 -3.71
C LEU A 274 17.69 -10.09 -2.88
N THR A 275 16.36 -9.91 -2.97
CA THR A 275 15.64 -8.90 -2.18
C THR A 275 15.66 -9.24 -0.68
N GLY A 276 15.45 -10.51 -0.32
CA GLY A 276 15.55 -10.96 1.07
C GLY A 276 16.97 -10.86 1.60
N GLY A 277 17.96 -11.26 0.82
CA GLY A 277 19.37 -11.10 1.16
C GLY A 277 19.76 -9.64 1.38
N SER A 278 19.26 -8.72 0.56
CA SER A 278 19.46 -7.28 0.76
C SER A 278 18.87 -6.81 2.09
N MET A 279 17.66 -7.25 2.43
CA MET A 279 17.03 -6.96 3.73
C MET A 279 17.83 -7.57 4.90
N ALA A 280 18.35 -8.79 4.73
CA ALA A 280 19.18 -9.44 5.74
C ALA A 280 20.50 -8.69 5.97
N VAL A 281 21.15 -8.21 4.91
CA VAL A 281 22.37 -7.36 5.01
C VAL A 281 22.06 -6.08 5.79
N ILE A 282 20.92 -5.44 5.55
CA ILE A 282 20.49 -4.27 6.34
C ILE A 282 20.31 -4.65 7.81
N GLY A 283 19.66 -5.78 8.11
CA GLY A 283 19.46 -6.25 9.48
C GLY A 283 20.76 -6.55 10.21
N VAL A 284 21.69 -7.25 9.57
CA VAL A 284 23.05 -7.47 10.10
C VAL A 284 23.78 -6.15 10.28
N GLY A 285 23.69 -5.23 9.31
CA GLY A 285 24.29 -3.90 9.42
C GLY A 285 23.81 -3.11 10.64
N ILE A 286 22.50 -3.15 10.93
CA ILE A 286 21.91 -2.53 12.12
C ILE A 286 22.49 -3.17 13.40
N LEU A 287 22.58 -4.49 13.44
CA LEU A 287 23.13 -5.21 14.60
C LEU A 287 24.62 -4.95 14.83
N VAL A 288 25.40 -4.86 13.75
CA VAL A 288 26.84 -4.55 13.82
C VAL A 288 27.09 -3.10 14.23
N TRP A 289 26.27 -2.16 13.76
CA TRP A 289 26.34 -0.76 14.16
C TRP A 289 26.00 -0.57 15.65
N GLY A 290 25.06 -1.36 16.16
CA GLY A 290 24.63 -1.36 17.56
C GLY A 290 23.62 -0.26 17.90
N GLY A 291 22.97 -0.39 19.06
CA GLY A 291 22.02 0.60 19.58
C GLY A 291 20.60 0.49 19.04
N ALA A 292 20.32 -0.46 18.14
CA ALA A 292 18.99 -0.70 17.57
C ALA A 292 18.70 -2.20 17.37
N ASP A 293 19.21 -3.05 18.26
CA ASP A 293 19.20 -4.50 18.13
C ASP A 293 17.81 -5.07 17.90
N TYR A 294 16.80 -4.55 18.59
CA TYR A 294 15.41 -4.96 18.43
C TYR A 294 14.94 -4.80 16.97
N THR A 295 15.26 -3.66 16.33
CA THR A 295 14.94 -3.40 14.91
C THR A 295 15.77 -4.31 14.00
N GLY A 296 17.04 -4.53 14.32
CA GLY A 296 17.93 -5.41 13.56
C GLY A 296 17.40 -6.85 13.49
N HIS A 297 16.99 -7.42 14.63
CA HIS A 297 16.39 -8.75 14.69
C HIS A 297 15.05 -8.83 13.96
N ILE A 298 14.16 -7.84 14.11
CA ILE A 298 12.90 -7.78 13.35
C ILE A 298 13.19 -7.73 11.85
N THR A 299 14.17 -6.93 11.43
CA THR A 299 14.62 -6.81 10.04
C THR A 299 15.09 -8.15 9.48
N LEU A 300 15.85 -8.92 10.26
CA LEU A 300 16.27 -10.26 9.88
C LEU A 300 15.08 -11.22 9.71
N ILE A 301 14.10 -11.20 10.61
CA ILE A 301 12.88 -12.03 10.46
C ILE A 301 12.10 -11.60 9.21
N LEU A 302 11.90 -10.30 9.02
CA LEU A 302 11.21 -9.74 7.85
C LEU A 302 11.96 -9.95 6.54
N SER A 303 13.25 -10.29 6.55
CA SER A 303 13.95 -10.70 5.33
C SER A 303 13.28 -11.90 4.65
N LEU A 304 12.77 -12.86 5.44
CA LEU A 304 12.03 -14.02 4.91
C LEU A 304 10.67 -13.60 4.33
N PHE A 305 10.01 -12.63 4.98
CA PHE A 305 8.80 -12.01 4.46
C PHE A 305 9.07 -11.33 3.11
N VAL A 306 10.20 -10.63 2.97
CA VAL A 306 10.60 -9.99 1.70
C VAL A 306 10.80 -11.02 0.60
N VAL A 307 11.46 -12.15 0.88
CA VAL A 307 11.61 -13.25 -0.10
C VAL A 307 10.24 -13.71 -0.60
N ALA A 308 9.36 -14.11 0.32
CA ALA A 308 8.05 -14.65 -0.01
C ALA A 308 7.18 -13.61 -0.74
N ARG A 309 7.19 -12.36 -0.26
CA ARG A 309 6.38 -11.28 -0.82
C ARG A 309 6.83 -10.86 -2.21
N ALA A 310 8.13 -10.80 -2.48
CA ALA A 310 8.65 -10.50 -3.82
C ALA A 310 8.23 -11.58 -4.85
N ILE A 311 8.24 -12.85 -4.45
CA ILE A 311 7.76 -13.96 -5.29
C ILE A 311 6.23 -13.86 -5.46
N ASN A 312 5.48 -13.63 -4.38
CA ASN A 312 4.03 -13.44 -4.43
C ASN A 312 3.61 -12.30 -5.36
N HIS A 313 4.28 -11.16 -5.30
CA HIS A 313 4.05 -10.05 -6.23
C HIS A 313 4.22 -10.48 -7.69
N SER A 314 5.17 -11.38 -7.98
CA SER A 314 5.35 -11.91 -9.32
C SER A 314 4.19 -12.80 -9.76
N PHE A 315 3.73 -13.69 -8.87
CA PHE A 315 2.58 -14.55 -9.14
C PHE A 315 1.27 -13.77 -9.29
N ILE A 316 1.07 -12.72 -8.49
CA ILE A 316 -0.10 -11.84 -8.58
C ILE A 316 -0.23 -11.24 -9.99
N VAL A 317 0.87 -10.80 -10.61
CA VAL A 317 0.86 -10.29 -11.99
C VAL A 317 0.37 -11.34 -12.99
N VAL A 318 0.82 -12.60 -12.85
CA VAL A 318 0.37 -13.71 -13.70
C VAL A 318 -1.12 -13.99 -13.47
N LEU A 319 -1.56 -14.08 -12.21
CA LEU A 319 -2.94 -14.35 -11.84
C LEU A 319 -3.92 -13.26 -12.34
N PHE A 320 -3.48 -12.00 -12.39
CA PHE A 320 -4.27 -10.92 -12.99
C PHE A 320 -4.54 -11.17 -14.47
N VAL A 321 -3.53 -11.56 -15.25
CA VAL A 321 -3.71 -11.85 -16.68
C VAL A 321 -4.57 -13.11 -16.89
N GLN A 322 -4.46 -14.09 -15.99
CA GLN A 322 -5.30 -15.29 -15.97
C GLN A 322 -6.75 -15.04 -15.51
N LYS A 323 -7.13 -13.80 -15.16
CA LYS A 323 -8.46 -13.44 -14.64
C LYS A 323 -8.86 -14.24 -13.38
N ARG A 324 -7.89 -14.59 -12.53
CA ARG A 324 -8.09 -15.37 -11.29
C ARG A 324 -8.29 -14.50 -10.06
N ASP A 325 -8.95 -13.36 -10.23
CA ASP A 325 -9.15 -12.37 -9.17
C ASP A 325 -9.90 -12.94 -7.96
N ALA A 326 -10.90 -13.80 -8.19
CA ALA A 326 -11.67 -14.42 -7.11
C ALA A 326 -10.80 -15.28 -6.18
N LEU A 327 -9.81 -16.01 -6.72
CA LEU A 327 -8.89 -16.80 -5.91
C LEU A 327 -7.95 -15.89 -5.11
N ARG A 328 -7.40 -14.85 -5.76
CA ARG A 328 -6.51 -13.88 -5.12
C ARG A 328 -7.20 -13.21 -3.94
N VAL A 329 -8.41 -12.68 -4.16
CA VAL A 329 -9.19 -11.98 -3.14
C VAL A 329 -9.54 -12.91 -1.98
N LYS A 330 -10.05 -14.12 -2.25
CA LYS A 330 -10.37 -15.10 -1.20
C LYS A 330 -9.14 -15.47 -0.36
N ALA A 331 -8.00 -15.73 -1.01
CA ALA A 331 -6.76 -16.06 -0.33
C ALA A 331 -6.27 -14.90 0.55
N THR A 332 -6.25 -13.67 0.01
CA THR A 332 -5.84 -12.48 0.78
C THR A 332 -6.76 -12.22 1.97
N VAL A 333 -8.08 -12.34 1.80
CA VAL A 333 -9.04 -12.16 2.90
C VAL A 333 -8.86 -13.24 3.98
N ALA A 334 -8.73 -14.51 3.59
CA ALA A 334 -8.52 -15.61 4.54
C ALA A 334 -7.23 -15.42 5.34
N VAL A 335 -6.14 -15.04 4.66
CA VAL A 335 -4.85 -14.79 5.30
C VAL A 335 -4.88 -13.50 6.13
N ALA A 336 -5.64 -12.47 5.75
CA ALA A 336 -5.83 -11.27 6.56
C ALA A 336 -6.48 -11.60 7.91
N VAL A 337 -7.55 -12.39 7.89
CA VAL A 337 -8.23 -12.86 9.11
C VAL A 337 -7.29 -13.71 9.96
N ALA A 338 -6.57 -14.66 9.35
CA ALA A 338 -5.61 -15.50 10.05
C ALA A 338 -4.46 -14.67 10.67
N LYS A 339 -3.96 -13.66 9.95
CA LYS A 339 -2.93 -12.73 10.43
C LYS A 339 -3.43 -11.97 11.66
N LEU A 340 -4.63 -11.39 11.62
CA LEU A 340 -5.18 -10.65 12.76
C LEU A 340 -5.35 -11.55 14.00
N ALA A 341 -5.83 -12.78 13.82
CA ALA A 341 -5.93 -13.75 14.91
C ALA A 341 -4.54 -14.10 15.49
N ALA A 342 -3.55 -14.35 14.62
CA ALA A 342 -2.17 -14.62 15.04
C ALA A 342 -1.54 -13.41 15.76
N LEU A 343 -1.79 -12.19 15.28
CA LEU A 343 -1.30 -10.96 15.92
C LEU A 343 -1.88 -10.81 17.32
N ALA A 344 -3.18 -11.04 17.51
CA ALA A 344 -3.82 -10.98 18.82
C ALA A 344 -3.17 -11.95 19.85
N LEU A 345 -2.68 -13.10 19.38
CA LEU A 345 -2.05 -14.12 20.23
C LEU A 345 -0.55 -13.86 20.46
N LEU A 346 0.17 -13.33 19.46
CA LEU A 346 1.64 -13.27 19.47
C LEU A 346 2.20 -11.91 19.89
N VAL A 347 1.47 -10.81 19.68
CA VAL A 347 1.99 -9.46 19.96
C VAL A 347 2.13 -9.20 21.46
N GLY A 348 1.20 -9.70 22.28
CA GLY A 348 1.29 -9.57 23.75
C GLY A 348 2.61 -10.14 24.32
N PRO A 349 2.93 -11.42 24.08
CA PRO A 349 4.13 -12.04 24.64
C PRO A 349 5.43 -11.72 23.88
N LEU A 350 5.37 -11.45 22.57
CA LEU A 350 6.58 -11.34 21.72
C LEU A 350 6.75 -9.97 21.05
N GLY A 351 5.83 -9.03 21.24
CA GLY A 351 5.85 -7.71 20.63
C GLY A 351 5.98 -7.76 19.10
N GLY A 352 6.88 -6.93 18.57
CA GLY A 352 7.22 -6.87 17.14
C GLY A 352 7.82 -8.17 16.57
N TYR A 353 8.45 -9.03 17.38
CA TYR A 353 8.92 -10.34 16.90
C TYR A 353 7.75 -11.24 16.52
N GLY A 354 6.72 -11.30 17.38
CA GLY A 354 5.51 -12.07 17.14
C GLY A 354 4.80 -11.59 15.87
N ALA A 355 4.72 -10.27 15.68
CA ALA A 355 4.15 -9.69 14.47
C ALA A 355 4.97 -10.01 13.20
N ALA A 356 6.30 -9.93 13.27
CA ALA A 356 7.17 -10.27 12.15
C ALA A 356 7.00 -11.74 11.74
N VAL A 357 6.97 -12.66 12.71
CA VAL A 357 6.74 -14.10 12.46
C VAL A 357 5.36 -14.32 11.85
N ALA A 358 4.31 -13.70 12.38
CA ALA A 358 2.96 -13.79 11.82
C ALA A 358 2.94 -13.35 10.34
N CYS A 359 3.65 -12.28 10.00
CA CYS A 359 3.77 -11.81 8.61
C CYS A 359 4.48 -12.81 7.71
N VAL A 360 5.60 -13.38 8.16
CA VAL A 360 6.36 -14.40 7.41
C VAL A 360 5.49 -15.62 7.13
N VAL A 361 4.81 -16.15 8.15
CA VAL A 361 3.93 -17.33 8.01
C VAL A 361 2.79 -17.04 7.03
N CYS A 362 2.19 -15.86 7.12
CA CYS A 362 1.10 -15.46 6.23
C CYS A 362 1.55 -15.32 4.75
N GLU A 363 2.71 -14.71 4.50
CA GLU A 363 3.27 -14.63 3.15
C GLU A 363 3.69 -15.99 2.61
N ALA A 364 4.23 -16.88 3.45
CA ALA A 364 4.55 -18.25 3.06
C ALA A 364 3.28 -19.04 2.69
N ALA A 365 2.18 -18.85 3.42
CA ALA A 365 0.89 -19.44 3.08
C ALA A 365 0.36 -18.92 1.73
N LEU A 366 0.42 -17.60 1.49
CA LEU A 366 0.07 -17.02 0.19
C LEU A 366 0.96 -17.56 -0.93
N LEU A 367 2.26 -17.71 -0.67
CA LEU A 367 3.23 -18.26 -1.61
C LEU A 367 2.85 -19.67 -2.04
N PHE A 368 2.50 -20.53 -1.09
CA PHE A 368 2.03 -21.86 -1.39
C PHE A 368 0.75 -21.86 -2.25
N VAL A 369 -0.25 -21.05 -1.88
CA VAL A 369 -1.52 -20.94 -2.59
C VAL A 369 -1.32 -20.42 -4.02
N TYR A 370 -0.54 -19.35 -4.20
CA TYR A 370 -0.30 -18.74 -5.50
C TYR A 370 0.60 -19.60 -6.39
N HIS A 371 1.62 -20.24 -5.84
CA HIS A 371 2.44 -21.19 -6.58
C HIS A 371 1.56 -22.33 -7.14
N ARG A 372 0.71 -22.93 -6.31
CA ARG A 372 -0.22 -23.98 -6.73
C ARG A 372 -1.21 -23.48 -7.77
N ALA A 373 -1.72 -22.26 -7.63
CA ALA A 373 -2.64 -21.68 -8.60
C ALA A 373 -1.96 -21.47 -9.97
N VAL A 374 -0.78 -20.86 -9.99
CA VAL A 374 -0.06 -20.51 -11.23
C VAL A 374 0.43 -21.77 -11.95
N HIS A 375 1.08 -22.69 -11.24
CA HIS A 375 1.74 -23.85 -11.86
C HIS A 375 0.90 -25.13 -11.84
N GLY A 376 -0.01 -25.29 -10.87
CA GLY A 376 -0.85 -26.49 -10.75
C GLY A 376 -1.99 -26.58 -11.76
N ALA A 377 -2.28 -25.52 -12.52
CA ALA A 377 -3.25 -25.56 -13.62
C ALA A 377 -2.62 -25.89 -14.98
N ALA A 378 -1.30 -25.75 -15.12
CA ALA A 378 -0.58 -26.16 -16.33
C ALA A 378 -0.56 -27.69 -16.50
N SER A 379 -0.79 -28.46 -15.44
CA SER A 379 -0.96 -29.91 -15.51
C SER A 379 -2.36 -30.35 -15.95
N SER A 380 -3.36 -29.47 -15.93
CA SER A 380 -4.74 -29.80 -16.37
C SER A 380 -5.01 -29.54 -17.85
N SER A 381 -4.11 -28.85 -18.58
CA SER A 381 -4.24 -28.63 -20.03
C SER A 381 -3.43 -29.62 -20.87
N ILE A 382 -2.73 -30.58 -20.26
CA ILE A 382 -2.17 -31.76 -20.96
C ILE A 382 -3.20 -32.90 -20.91
N ARG A 383 -4.39 -32.63 -21.43
CA ARG A 383 -5.31 -33.65 -21.94
C ARG A 383 -5.87 -33.07 -23.24
N GLU A 384 -5.03 -33.08 -24.27
CA GLU A 384 -5.59 -33.14 -25.62
C GLU A 384 -6.49 -34.39 -25.70
N PRO A 385 -7.74 -34.26 -26.18
CA PRO A 385 -8.49 -35.43 -26.58
C PRO A 385 -7.75 -36.01 -27.78
N LEU A 386 -7.13 -37.17 -27.59
CA LEU A 386 -6.69 -38.00 -28.70
C LEU A 386 -7.90 -38.16 -29.63
N HIS A 387 -7.72 -37.60 -30.83
CA HIS A 387 -8.67 -37.59 -31.92
C HIS A 387 -9.39 -38.93 -32.04
N ASP A 388 -10.68 -38.89 -31.72
CA ASP A 388 -11.66 -39.80 -32.26
C ASP A 388 -11.83 -39.46 -33.75
N ARG A 389 -10.99 -40.08 -34.58
CA ARG A 389 -11.15 -40.20 -36.03
C ARG A 389 -10.61 -41.55 -36.47
N ALA A 390 -11.33 -42.62 -36.12
CA ALA A 390 -11.20 -43.89 -36.81
C ALA A 390 -12.43 -44.80 -36.63
N THR A 391 -13.60 -44.35 -37.09
CA THR A 391 -14.69 -45.22 -37.58
C THR A 391 -15.22 -44.55 -38.86
N ARG A 392 -15.01 -45.15 -40.04
CA ARG A 392 -15.80 -46.23 -40.65
C ARG A 392 -17.24 -45.83 -40.88
#